data_AF-Q2TXK1-F1
#
_entry.id   AF-Q2TXK1-F1
#
_cell.length_a   1.000
_cell.length_b   1.000
_cell.length_c   1.000
_cell.angle_alpha   90.00
_cell.angle_beta   90.00
_cell.angle_gamma   90.00
#
_symmetry.space_group_name_H-M   'P 1'
#
loop_
_entity.id
_entity.type
_entity.pdbx_description
1 polymer ?
#
loop_
_entity_poly.entity_id
_entity_poly.type
_entity_poly.pdbx_seq_one_letter_code
_entity_poly.pdbx_strand_id
1 'polypeptide(L)'
;MHHTVTFSYTTAFWTWEDWELELDWAALRGVNLILAWVGYEKVLLDSLREIGMTDEEILPFFSGPAFQAWNRLGNIQGSWGGHGVSIAWIEAQFELQKKIVSRIVELGMTPVLPAFPGFVPPAIKRVRPHATVVNGSQWSGFQKKFTEVSFLNPLDETFAQLQKSVISRQTRAFGNVTHVYALDQFNEINPASGELGYLRNLSLHTWQSLKAVNPAAVWMMQGWLFYDKKDFWDPNRISAYLSGVERNDDMLILDLYSESKPQWQRTESYFGKPWIWCQLHDFGGNMGMYGQIMNITSDPIEALNKSDSLVGFGLTMEGQEGNEIVYDLLLDQAWSAKPIDTRAYFQSWVRSRYSGNFSVPNELYTAWDLLRKTVYNNTNLTTYSLTKSIFEISPDIAGLVGRVGHYPTPTSINYDPMVLNEVWSLFMNATRKEPSLWHSPAYEYDMVDITRQLMGNAFVNVYSDLISSWKSETENRTTNVTSQSERLLNLLSAIDKVLSCNENFSLTTWISSARDWGNTTETKDFFEYNARNQITLWGPTGEISDYASKAWAGLISSYYKPRWSIFVDYLGEKNQTSYNETELKAKLHGFEMSWQEQSREPGISWANSSCRGLEVVLRNVSQSWPSIFGDRA
;
A
#
# COMPACT_ATOMS: atom_id res chain seq x y z
N MET A 1 -11.61 3.33 8.47
CA MET A 1 -11.07 2.67 7.26
C MET A 1 -10.11 3.61 6.55
N HIS A 2 -9.13 3.01 5.87
CA HIS A 2 -8.00 3.59 5.15
C HIS A 2 -6.83 4.04 6.01
N HIS A 3 -5.64 3.90 5.43
CA HIS A 3 -4.42 4.57 5.84
C HIS A 3 -4.26 5.85 5.03
N THR A 4 -3.54 6.84 5.56
CA THR A 4 -3.08 8.00 4.77
C THR A 4 -2.38 7.61 3.46
N VAL A 5 -1.62 6.51 3.41
CA VAL A 5 -0.88 6.11 2.19
C VAL A 5 -1.73 5.37 1.16
N THR A 6 -2.94 4.91 1.52
CA THR A 6 -3.92 4.38 0.56
C THR A 6 -4.28 5.41 -0.50
N PHE A 7 -4.22 6.71 -0.15
CA PHE A 7 -4.43 7.83 -1.07
C PHE A 7 -3.34 7.99 -2.13
N SER A 8 -2.26 7.23 -2.03
CA SER A 8 -1.19 7.19 -3.02
C SER A 8 -1.18 5.84 -3.74
N TYR A 9 -1.12 4.71 -3.02
CA TYR A 9 -0.95 3.40 -3.66
C TYR A 9 -2.19 2.85 -4.35
N THR A 10 -3.38 3.34 -4.01
CA THR A 10 -4.64 2.83 -4.57
C THR A 10 -5.44 3.95 -5.20
N THR A 11 -5.70 5.04 -4.47
CA THR A 11 -6.71 6.03 -4.88
C THR A 11 -6.17 7.27 -5.58
N ALA A 12 -4.86 7.33 -5.87
CA ALA A 12 -4.21 8.53 -6.44
C ALA A 12 -4.82 9.02 -7.76
N PHE A 13 -5.42 8.11 -8.52
CA PHE A 13 -6.02 8.39 -9.84
C PHE A 13 -7.50 8.01 -9.91
N TRP A 14 -8.14 7.72 -8.78
CA TRP A 14 -9.55 7.35 -8.74
C TRP A 14 -10.47 8.48 -9.19
N THR A 15 -11.52 8.08 -9.90
CA THR A 15 -12.65 8.91 -10.31
C THR A 15 -13.72 8.97 -9.23
N TRP A 16 -14.84 9.64 -9.51
CA TRP A 16 -15.97 9.62 -8.59
C TRP A 16 -16.56 8.21 -8.46
N GLU A 17 -16.66 7.50 -9.58
CA GLU A 17 -17.28 6.18 -9.68
C GLU A 17 -16.50 5.13 -8.86
N ASP A 18 -15.17 5.22 -8.83
CA ASP A 18 -14.32 4.37 -7.99
C ASP A 18 -14.59 4.63 -6.49
N TRP A 19 -14.67 5.90 -6.10
CA TRP A 19 -14.97 6.29 -4.72
C TRP A 19 -16.40 5.93 -4.30
N GLU A 20 -17.38 6.09 -5.18
CA GLU A 20 -18.77 5.72 -4.91
C GLU A 20 -18.88 4.22 -4.60
N LEU A 21 -18.20 3.38 -5.39
CA LEU A 21 -18.13 1.94 -5.16
C LEU A 21 -17.48 1.60 -3.81
N GLU A 22 -16.34 2.21 -3.49
CA GLU A 22 -15.64 1.97 -2.22
C GLU A 22 -16.49 2.39 -1.01
N LEU A 23 -17.19 3.52 -1.09
CA LEU A 23 -18.05 3.99 -0.01
C LEU A 23 -19.26 3.08 0.20
N ASP A 24 -19.85 2.57 -0.88
CA ASP A 24 -20.92 1.57 -0.80
C ASP A 24 -20.42 0.25 -0.22
N TRP A 25 -19.24 -0.22 -0.65
CA TRP A 25 -18.58 -1.40 -0.10
C TRP A 25 -18.33 -1.27 1.41
N ALA A 26 -17.84 -0.11 1.84
CA ALA A 26 -17.53 0.20 3.24
C ALA A 26 -18.80 0.25 4.10
N ALA A 27 -19.85 0.92 3.62
CA ALA A 27 -21.13 1.03 4.32
C ALA A 27 -21.80 -0.34 4.50
N LEU A 28 -21.76 -1.20 3.48
CA LEU A 28 -22.29 -2.57 3.56
C LEU A 28 -21.57 -3.44 4.60
N ARG A 29 -20.34 -3.08 4.98
CA ARG A 29 -19.52 -3.79 5.98
C ARG A 29 -19.46 -3.08 7.33
N GLY A 30 -20.35 -2.11 7.55
CA GLY A 30 -20.50 -1.44 8.84
C GLY A 30 -19.38 -0.45 9.17
N VAL A 31 -18.57 -0.04 8.19
CA VAL A 31 -17.62 1.06 8.37
C VAL A 31 -18.41 2.34 8.66
N ASN A 32 -18.04 3.07 9.71
CA ASN A 32 -18.72 4.30 10.11
C ASN A 32 -17.75 5.48 10.35
N LEU A 33 -16.45 5.27 10.19
CA LEU A 33 -15.39 6.27 10.33
C LEU A 33 -14.36 6.07 9.21
N ILE A 34 -14.20 7.08 8.35
CA ILE A 34 -13.41 6.94 7.12
C ILE A 34 -12.56 8.20 6.86
N LEU A 35 -11.28 8.01 6.53
CA LEU A 35 -10.42 9.13 6.12
C LEU A 35 -10.94 9.74 4.82
N ALA A 36 -11.00 11.07 4.76
CA ALA A 36 -11.40 11.81 3.57
C ALA A 36 -10.36 12.90 3.27
N TRP A 37 -9.33 12.54 2.49
CA TRP A 37 -8.13 13.36 2.27
C TRP A 37 -7.96 13.89 0.83
N VAL A 38 -8.86 13.54 -0.09
CA VAL A 38 -8.75 13.98 -1.49
C VAL A 38 -8.77 15.50 -1.56
N GLY A 39 -7.89 16.09 -2.37
CA GLY A 39 -7.84 17.54 -2.58
C GLY A 39 -7.40 18.39 -1.37
N TYR A 40 -6.79 17.80 -0.33
CA TYR A 40 -6.24 18.56 0.80
C TYR A 40 -5.28 19.69 0.37
N GLU A 41 -4.54 19.47 -0.73
CA GLU A 41 -3.60 20.43 -1.31
C GLU A 41 -4.28 21.78 -1.59
N LYS A 42 -5.56 21.79 -1.97
CA LYS A 42 -6.33 23.02 -2.20
C LYS A 42 -6.49 23.83 -0.90
N VAL A 43 -6.83 23.14 0.18
CA VAL A 43 -7.02 23.75 1.51
C VAL A 43 -5.70 24.33 2.02
N LEU A 44 -4.60 23.60 1.83
CA LEU A 44 -3.27 24.05 2.23
C LEU A 44 -2.78 25.23 1.36
N LEU A 45 -2.91 25.12 0.03
CA LEU A 45 -2.57 26.18 -0.93
C LEU A 45 -3.23 27.51 -0.55
N ASP A 46 -4.54 27.50 -0.35
CA ASP A 46 -5.28 28.72 -0.02
C ASP A 46 -4.95 29.25 1.38
N SER A 47 -4.61 28.38 2.34
CA SER A 47 -4.17 28.79 3.68
C SER A 47 -2.79 29.45 3.66
N LEU A 48 -1.88 28.96 2.81
CA LEU A 48 -0.55 29.55 2.63
C LEU A 48 -0.63 30.88 1.86
N ARG A 49 -1.52 30.98 0.87
CA ARG A 49 -1.83 32.26 0.20
C ARG A 49 -2.34 33.31 1.19
N GLU A 50 -3.21 32.92 2.12
CA GLU A 50 -3.77 33.83 3.13
C GLU A 50 -2.71 34.50 4.00
N ILE A 51 -1.59 33.82 4.26
CA ILE A 51 -0.47 34.39 5.01
C ILE A 51 0.53 35.17 4.15
N GLY A 52 0.32 35.25 2.83
CA GLY A 52 1.06 36.08 1.89
C GLY A 52 2.06 35.34 0.99
N MET A 53 2.03 34.00 0.95
CA MET A 53 2.87 33.21 0.04
C MET A 53 2.34 33.24 -1.39
N THR A 54 3.24 33.21 -2.36
CA THR A 54 2.93 33.19 -3.79
C THR A 54 2.78 31.76 -4.32
N ASP A 55 2.14 31.59 -5.47
CA ASP A 55 1.96 30.27 -6.07
C ASP A 55 3.31 29.65 -6.46
N GLU A 56 4.26 30.47 -6.90
CA GLU A 56 5.62 30.07 -7.25
C GLU A 56 6.40 29.51 -6.05
N GLU A 57 6.00 29.89 -4.82
CA GLU A 57 6.60 29.38 -3.58
C GLU A 57 5.90 28.13 -3.04
N ILE A 58 4.62 27.96 -3.36
CA ILE A 58 3.79 26.88 -2.81
C ILE A 58 3.74 25.69 -3.76
N LEU A 59 3.53 25.89 -5.06
CA LEU A 59 3.34 24.78 -6.00
C LEU A 59 4.55 23.83 -6.06
N PRO A 60 5.82 24.29 -6.01
CA PRO A 60 6.97 23.38 -5.95
C PRO A 60 7.10 22.57 -4.66
N PHE A 61 6.32 22.88 -3.61
CA PHE A 61 6.31 22.11 -2.37
C PHE A 61 5.47 20.83 -2.50
N PHE A 62 4.41 20.85 -3.31
CA PHE A 62 3.57 19.68 -3.52
C PHE A 62 4.29 18.63 -4.35
N SER A 63 4.12 17.37 -3.95
CA SER A 63 4.61 16.24 -4.75
C SER A 63 3.73 15.98 -5.96
N GLY A 64 4.16 15.04 -6.79
CA GLY A 64 3.26 14.47 -7.78
C GLY A 64 2.12 13.67 -7.13
N PRO A 65 1.04 13.38 -7.89
CA PRO A 65 -0.21 12.80 -7.37
C PRO A 65 -0.02 11.47 -6.64
N ALA A 66 0.81 10.59 -7.22
CA ALA A 66 1.10 9.27 -6.68
C ALA A 66 1.93 9.31 -5.38
N PHE A 67 2.35 10.49 -4.91
CA PHE A 67 3.24 10.63 -3.75
C PHE A 67 2.69 11.56 -2.66
N GLN A 68 1.47 12.09 -2.85
CA GLN A 68 0.88 13.08 -1.95
C GLN A 68 0.81 12.62 -0.49
N ALA A 69 0.58 11.33 -0.23
CA ALA A 69 0.52 10.82 1.14
C ALA A 69 1.79 11.14 1.94
N TRP A 70 2.98 10.90 1.36
CA TRP A 70 4.26 11.17 2.02
C TRP A 70 4.60 12.66 2.07
N ASN A 71 4.06 13.47 1.14
CA ASN A 71 4.16 14.92 1.25
C ASN A 71 3.33 15.46 2.42
N ARG A 72 2.10 14.98 2.57
CA ARG A 72 1.19 15.34 3.67
C ARG A 72 1.70 14.88 5.04
N LEU A 73 2.42 13.76 5.09
CA LEU A 73 3.11 13.25 6.29
C LEU A 73 4.47 13.92 6.56
N GLY A 74 4.92 14.81 5.67
CA GLY A 74 6.17 15.58 5.82
C GLY A 74 7.45 14.78 5.57
N ASN A 75 7.35 13.58 5.00
CA ASN A 75 8.49 12.75 4.64
C ASN A 75 9.21 13.29 3.40
N ILE A 76 8.43 13.76 2.42
CA ILE A 76 8.94 14.30 1.16
C ILE A 76 8.32 15.65 0.83
N GLN A 77 8.92 16.36 -0.12
CA GLN A 77 8.38 17.57 -0.73
C GLN A 77 8.78 17.64 -2.20
N GLY A 78 8.02 18.40 -2.98
CA GLY A 78 8.27 18.60 -4.40
C GLY A 78 8.08 17.35 -5.24
N SER A 79 8.21 17.54 -6.55
CA SER A 79 7.85 16.57 -7.59
C SER A 79 9.06 16.20 -8.45
N TRP A 80 9.02 15.00 -9.04
CA TRP A 80 9.95 14.53 -10.06
C TRP A 80 9.19 14.07 -11.31
N GLY A 81 9.89 13.90 -12.44
CA GLY A 81 9.27 13.70 -13.76
C GLY A 81 9.02 14.98 -14.56
N GLY A 82 9.82 16.02 -14.34
CA GLY A 82 9.85 17.24 -15.15
C GLY A 82 8.73 18.25 -14.92
N HIS A 83 7.63 17.85 -14.27
CA HIS A 83 6.48 18.72 -13.98
C HIS A 83 6.04 18.63 -12.50
N GLY A 84 5.18 19.58 -12.10
CA GLY A 84 4.49 19.58 -10.81
C GLY A 84 2.98 19.62 -10.99
N VAL A 85 2.23 19.45 -9.91
CA VAL A 85 0.78 19.54 -9.94
C VAL A 85 0.32 20.96 -10.31
N SER A 86 -0.75 21.04 -11.10
CA SER A 86 -1.34 22.32 -11.52
C SER A 86 -2.46 22.76 -10.58
N ILE A 87 -2.75 24.07 -10.55
CA ILE A 87 -3.93 24.59 -9.84
C ILE A 87 -5.21 23.92 -10.35
N ALA A 88 -5.34 23.69 -11.65
CA ALA A 88 -6.53 23.04 -12.22
C ALA A 88 -6.73 21.62 -11.67
N TRP A 89 -5.66 20.84 -11.52
CA TRP A 89 -5.74 19.52 -10.89
C TRP A 89 -6.08 19.63 -9.40
N ILE A 90 -5.46 20.56 -8.67
CA ILE A 90 -5.76 20.81 -7.25
C ILE A 90 -7.25 21.14 -7.03
N GLU A 91 -7.83 22.00 -7.89
CA GLU A 91 -9.26 22.32 -7.85
C GLU A 91 -10.13 21.09 -8.18
N ALA A 92 -9.77 20.31 -9.20
CA ALA A 92 -10.53 19.13 -9.60
C ALA A 92 -10.58 18.05 -8.49
N GLN A 93 -9.46 17.83 -7.79
CA GLN A 93 -9.40 16.95 -6.62
C GLN A 93 -10.27 17.47 -5.47
N PHE A 94 -10.30 18.78 -5.27
CA PHE A 94 -11.15 19.39 -4.24
C PHE A 94 -12.65 19.27 -4.57
N GLU A 95 -13.04 19.39 -5.85
CA GLU A 95 -14.42 19.14 -6.27
C GLU A 95 -14.81 17.65 -6.12
N LEU A 96 -13.88 16.73 -6.40
CA LEU A 96 -14.09 15.30 -6.14
C LEU A 96 -14.32 15.04 -4.64
N GLN A 97 -13.52 15.65 -3.77
CA GLN A 97 -13.67 15.53 -2.32
C GLN A 97 -15.04 16.02 -1.81
N LYS A 98 -15.62 17.07 -2.41
CA LYS A 98 -16.98 17.51 -2.03
C LYS A 98 -18.01 16.40 -2.26
N LYS A 99 -17.90 15.65 -3.36
CA LYS A 99 -18.76 14.50 -3.63
C LYS A 99 -18.53 13.37 -2.62
N ILE A 100 -17.26 13.04 -2.36
CA ILE A 100 -16.85 12.00 -1.40
C ILE A 100 -17.41 12.30 -0.02
N VAL A 101 -17.17 13.50 0.52
CA VAL A 101 -17.66 13.89 1.84
C VAL A 101 -19.18 13.88 1.91
N SER A 102 -19.86 14.36 0.86
CA SER A 102 -21.33 14.31 0.79
C SER A 102 -21.85 12.88 0.89
N ARG A 103 -21.25 11.94 0.17
CA ARG A 103 -21.69 10.52 0.16
C ARG A 103 -21.36 9.80 1.45
N ILE A 104 -20.20 10.07 2.07
CA ILE A 104 -19.86 9.56 3.40
C ILE A 104 -20.97 9.92 4.41
N VAL A 105 -21.38 11.19 4.42
CA VAL A 105 -22.44 11.68 5.32
C VAL A 105 -23.81 11.10 4.96
N GLU A 106 -24.14 10.98 3.67
CA GLU A 106 -25.39 10.37 3.19
C GLU A 106 -25.53 8.92 3.67
N LEU A 107 -24.44 8.16 3.66
CA LEU A 107 -24.39 6.78 4.14
C LEU A 107 -24.35 6.66 5.68
N GLY A 108 -24.42 7.77 6.40
CA GLY A 108 -24.40 7.80 7.86
C GLY A 108 -23.01 7.58 8.48
N MET A 109 -21.95 7.66 7.68
CA MET A 109 -20.57 7.55 8.13
C MET A 109 -20.02 8.93 8.54
N THR A 110 -18.97 8.93 9.37
CA THR A 110 -18.25 10.14 9.78
C THR A 110 -16.99 10.31 8.92
N PRO A 111 -16.87 11.40 8.13
CA PRO A 111 -15.64 11.71 7.43
C PRO A 111 -14.58 12.21 8.43
N VAL A 112 -13.37 11.68 8.37
CA VAL A 112 -12.23 12.20 9.10
C VAL A 112 -11.44 13.12 8.17
N LEU A 113 -11.52 14.42 8.46
CA LEU A 113 -10.90 15.46 7.65
C LEU A 113 -9.46 15.74 8.12
N PRO A 114 -8.53 16.08 7.23
CA PRO A 114 -7.17 16.44 7.63
C PRO A 114 -7.13 17.77 8.41
N ALA A 115 -6.24 17.88 9.39
CA ALA A 115 -5.87 19.13 10.03
C ALA A 115 -4.49 19.63 9.54
N PHE A 116 -3.95 20.70 10.11
CA PHE A 116 -2.65 21.24 9.70
C PHE A 116 -1.54 20.59 10.53
N PRO A 117 -0.68 19.73 9.95
CA PRO A 117 0.33 19.01 10.73
C PRO A 117 1.54 19.86 11.08
N GLY A 118 1.73 21.01 10.45
CA GLY A 118 2.90 21.89 10.65
C GLY A 118 3.86 21.93 9.46
N PHE A 119 3.69 21.10 8.44
CA PHE A 119 4.57 21.11 7.27
C PHE A 119 4.28 22.30 6.36
N VAL A 120 5.33 23.04 5.99
CA VAL A 120 5.24 24.29 5.21
C VAL A 120 6.34 24.35 4.15
N PRO A 121 6.14 25.10 3.05
CA PRO A 121 7.22 25.34 2.11
C PRO A 121 8.38 26.11 2.75
N PRO A 122 9.64 25.90 2.30
CA PRO A 122 10.81 26.60 2.85
C PRO A 122 10.73 28.13 2.82
N ALA A 123 9.93 28.70 1.91
CA ALA A 123 9.73 30.14 1.76
C ALA A 123 8.92 30.81 2.91
N ILE A 124 8.40 30.05 3.87
CA ILE A 124 7.59 30.57 5.00
C ILE A 124 8.25 31.75 5.74
N LYS A 125 9.59 31.73 5.89
CA LYS A 125 10.32 32.81 6.58
C LYS A 125 10.29 34.15 5.83
N ARG A 126 9.96 34.18 4.53
CA ARG A 126 9.75 35.45 3.82
C ARG A 126 8.53 36.20 4.36
N VAL A 127 7.44 35.48 4.60
CA VAL A 127 6.16 36.05 5.05
C VAL A 127 6.01 36.07 6.56
N ARG A 128 6.77 35.22 7.27
CA ARG A 128 6.86 35.17 8.73
C ARG A 128 8.34 35.08 9.16
N PRO A 129 9.08 36.20 9.17
CA PRO A 129 10.52 36.22 9.45
C PRO A 129 10.94 35.65 10.81
N HIS A 130 10.05 35.73 11.80
CA HIS A 130 10.27 35.25 13.16
C HIS A 130 9.68 33.86 13.43
N ALA A 131 9.11 33.20 12.41
CA ALA A 131 8.52 31.88 12.58
C ALA A 131 9.55 30.85 13.06
N THR A 132 9.18 30.08 14.08
CA THR A 132 9.96 28.98 14.62
C THR A 132 9.79 27.76 13.75
N VAL A 133 10.75 27.52 12.85
CA VAL A 133 10.74 26.42 11.89
C VAL A 133 11.97 25.54 12.09
N VAL A 134 11.76 24.24 12.13
CA VAL A 134 12.81 23.21 12.17
C VAL A 134 12.65 22.31 10.96
N ASN A 135 13.73 21.88 10.32
CA ASN A 135 13.65 20.90 9.24
C ASN A 135 13.63 19.49 9.81
N GLY A 136 12.82 18.61 9.21
CA GLY A 136 12.84 17.18 9.49
C GLY A 136 14.17 16.52 9.12
N SER A 137 14.36 15.26 9.52
CA SER A 137 15.50 14.46 9.06
C SER A 137 15.37 14.06 7.60
N GLN A 138 16.50 13.75 6.96
CA GLN A 138 16.49 13.09 5.65
C GLN A 138 15.74 11.76 5.76
N TRP A 139 14.80 11.52 4.85
CA TRP A 139 13.98 10.31 4.84
C TRP A 139 14.34 9.43 3.63
N SER A 140 14.55 8.14 3.90
CA SER A 140 14.76 7.07 2.91
C SER A 140 15.73 7.38 1.76
N GLY A 141 16.83 8.07 2.04
CA GLY A 141 17.88 8.37 1.05
C GLY A 141 17.53 9.47 0.04
N PHE A 142 16.36 10.10 0.14
CA PHE A 142 15.96 11.20 -0.74
C PHE A 142 16.95 12.37 -0.65
N GLN A 143 17.24 12.99 -1.80
CA GLN A 143 18.02 14.22 -1.82
C GLN A 143 17.31 15.31 -1.02
N LYS A 144 18.06 16.13 -0.28
CA LYS A 144 17.56 17.19 0.59
C LYS A 144 16.46 18.07 -0.02
N LYS A 145 16.52 18.36 -1.33
CA LYS A 145 15.49 19.16 -2.01
C LYS A 145 14.09 18.51 -2.01
N PHE A 146 14.03 17.19 -1.84
CA PHE A 146 12.82 16.36 -1.85
C PHE A 146 12.43 15.80 -0.48
N THR A 147 13.14 16.15 0.59
CA THR A 147 12.87 15.68 1.97
C THR A 147 13.28 16.77 2.96
N GLU A 148 13.60 16.44 4.21
CA GLU A 148 13.95 17.41 5.26
C GLU A 148 12.91 18.54 5.37
N VAL A 149 11.63 18.18 5.28
CA VAL A 149 10.54 19.13 5.14
C VAL A 149 10.54 20.11 6.32
N SER A 150 10.32 21.39 6.00
CA SER A 150 10.21 22.44 7.02
C SER A 150 8.96 22.24 7.87
N PHE A 151 9.16 22.11 9.18
CA PHE A 151 8.15 21.94 10.20
C PHE A 151 8.01 23.21 11.05
N LEU A 152 6.86 23.87 10.93
CA LEU A 152 6.46 25.00 11.75
C LEU A 152 6.05 24.50 13.14
N ASN A 153 6.71 25.03 14.17
CA ASN A 153 6.49 24.61 15.54
C ASN A 153 5.06 24.96 16.00
N PRO A 154 4.30 24.03 16.61
CA PRO A 154 3.00 24.28 17.23
C PRO A 154 2.95 25.44 18.24
N LEU A 155 4.08 25.80 18.85
CA LEU A 155 4.17 26.94 19.77
C LEU A 155 4.19 28.30 19.04
N ASP A 156 4.40 28.31 17.73
CA ASP A 156 4.38 29.52 16.91
C ASP A 156 2.94 29.99 16.64
N GLU A 157 2.67 31.28 16.76
CA GLU A 157 1.33 31.84 16.48
C GLU A 157 0.85 31.58 15.05
N THR A 158 1.79 31.46 14.09
CA THR A 158 1.50 31.14 12.70
C THR A 158 0.89 29.74 12.58
N PHE A 159 1.28 28.78 13.43
CA PHE A 159 0.72 27.43 13.42
C PHE A 159 -0.78 27.49 13.73
N ALA A 160 -1.16 28.18 14.81
CA ALA A 160 -2.56 28.35 15.18
C ALA A 160 -3.36 29.12 14.12
N GLN A 161 -2.75 30.13 13.48
CA GLN A 161 -3.35 30.85 12.35
C GLN A 161 -3.66 29.90 11.18
N LEU A 162 -2.70 29.08 10.76
CA LEU A 162 -2.86 28.13 9.66
C LEU A 162 -3.85 27.01 10.01
N GLN A 163 -3.79 26.48 11.24
CA GLN A 163 -4.74 25.48 11.74
C GLN A 163 -6.19 26.00 11.68
N LYS A 164 -6.40 27.26 12.07
CA LYS A 164 -7.70 27.94 11.94
C LYS A 164 -8.13 28.08 10.49
N SER A 165 -7.24 28.50 9.60
CA SER A 165 -7.54 28.62 8.17
C SER A 165 -7.95 27.27 7.58
N VAL A 166 -7.17 26.21 7.81
CA VAL A 166 -7.40 24.86 7.28
C VAL A 166 -8.76 24.31 7.73
N ILE A 167 -9.07 24.36 9.02
CA ILE A 167 -10.37 23.86 9.52
C ILE A 167 -11.51 24.74 9.01
N SER A 168 -11.40 26.06 9.08
CA SER A 168 -12.47 26.98 8.67
C SER A 168 -12.79 26.88 7.17
N ARG A 169 -11.79 26.61 6.33
CA ARG A 169 -11.97 26.38 4.88
C ARG A 169 -12.72 25.07 4.63
N GLN A 170 -12.35 24.00 5.30
CA GLN A 170 -13.05 22.73 5.18
C GLN A 170 -14.49 22.82 5.69
N THR A 171 -14.73 23.46 6.84
CA THR A 171 -16.10 23.69 7.35
C THR A 171 -16.94 24.53 6.38
N ARG A 172 -16.35 25.53 5.72
CA ARG A 172 -17.07 26.31 4.68
C ARG A 172 -17.39 25.48 3.44
N ALA A 173 -16.50 24.59 3.04
CA ALA A 173 -16.66 23.80 1.81
C ALA A 173 -17.57 22.58 2.00
N PHE A 174 -17.48 21.92 3.14
CA PHE A 174 -18.14 20.64 3.40
C PHE A 174 -19.27 20.73 4.42
N GLY A 175 -19.35 21.84 5.17
CA GLY A 175 -20.27 21.98 6.31
C GLY A 175 -19.69 21.45 7.62
N ASN A 176 -20.51 21.49 8.68
CA ASN A 176 -20.15 20.92 9.99
C ASN A 176 -20.44 19.41 10.02
N VAL A 177 -19.68 18.66 9.23
CA VAL A 177 -19.91 17.21 8.98
C VAL A 177 -19.10 16.29 9.89
N THR A 178 -18.14 16.82 10.62
CA THR A 178 -17.28 16.03 11.51
C THR A 178 -16.72 16.87 12.64
N HIS A 179 -16.29 16.17 13.68
CA HIS A 179 -15.47 16.70 14.77
C HIS A 179 -14.15 15.92 14.91
N VAL A 180 -13.88 14.96 14.02
CA VAL A 180 -12.67 14.12 14.05
C VAL A 180 -11.71 14.60 12.97
N TYR A 181 -10.48 14.92 13.37
CA TYR A 181 -9.46 15.44 12.46
C TYR A 181 -8.18 14.60 12.49
N ALA A 182 -7.73 14.14 11.33
CA ALA A 182 -6.47 13.42 11.18
C ALA A 182 -5.28 14.40 11.19
N LEU A 183 -4.29 14.16 12.05
CA LEU A 183 -3.09 14.98 12.15
C LEU A 183 -1.91 14.14 12.62
N ASP A 184 -0.88 14.02 11.77
CA ASP A 184 0.35 13.28 12.06
C ASP A 184 1.58 14.16 11.81
N GLN A 185 2.46 14.29 12.79
CA GLN A 185 3.62 15.20 12.73
C GLN A 185 4.98 14.48 12.63
N PHE A 186 5.04 13.24 13.09
CA PHE A 186 6.30 12.51 13.30
C PHE A 186 6.24 11.08 12.73
N ASN A 187 5.53 10.90 11.61
CA ASN A 187 5.49 9.63 10.91
C ASN A 187 6.87 9.33 10.32
N GLU A 188 7.56 8.32 10.85
CA GLU A 188 8.92 7.89 10.46
C GLU A 188 10.01 8.96 10.57
N ILE A 189 9.74 10.06 11.28
CA ILE A 189 10.65 11.18 11.51
C ILE A 189 10.73 11.42 13.01
N ASN A 190 11.94 11.65 13.53
CA ASN A 190 12.11 12.00 14.94
C ASN A 190 11.77 13.47 15.18
N PRO A 191 11.08 13.81 16.28
CA PRO A 191 10.99 15.18 16.77
C PRO A 191 12.38 15.79 17.00
N ALA A 192 12.46 17.12 16.94
CA ALA A 192 13.71 17.86 17.14
C ALA A 192 14.37 17.63 18.52
N SER A 193 13.59 17.20 19.52
CA SER A 193 14.07 16.86 20.86
C SER A 193 13.22 15.74 21.47
N GLY A 194 13.87 14.87 22.24
CA GLY A 194 13.23 13.81 23.03
C GLY A 194 12.93 14.21 24.49
N GLU A 195 13.13 15.49 24.83
CA GLU A 195 12.82 16.02 26.16
C GLU A 195 11.31 15.95 26.43
N LEU A 196 10.92 15.40 27.58
CA LEU A 196 9.51 15.11 27.89
C LEU A 196 8.64 16.39 27.87
N GLY A 197 9.15 17.49 28.44
CA GLY A 197 8.44 18.77 28.43
C GLY A 197 8.28 19.36 27.03
N TYR A 198 9.24 19.13 26.14
CA TYR A 198 9.15 19.54 24.74
C TYR A 198 8.04 18.77 24.01
N LEU A 199 8.04 17.43 24.13
CA LEU A 199 7.04 16.57 23.50
C LEU A 199 5.62 16.87 24.00
N ARG A 200 5.45 17.04 25.32
CA ARG A 200 4.16 17.43 25.90
C ARG A 200 3.70 18.80 25.39
N ASN A 201 4.59 19.78 25.32
CA ASN A 201 4.21 21.13 24.89
C ASN A 201 3.82 21.18 23.41
N LEU A 202 4.50 20.39 22.54
CA LEU A 202 4.10 20.27 21.14
C LEU A 202 2.65 19.81 20.99
N SER A 203 2.31 18.67 21.58
CA SER A 203 0.96 18.12 21.49
C SER A 203 -0.09 18.97 22.20
N LEU A 204 0.26 19.62 23.32
CA LEU A 204 -0.62 20.57 24.01
C LEU A 204 -1.03 21.73 23.09
N HIS A 205 -0.07 22.35 22.41
CA HIS A 205 -0.38 23.50 21.54
C HIS A 205 -1.06 23.07 20.24
N THR A 206 -0.69 21.90 19.68
CA THR A 206 -1.42 21.30 18.56
C THR A 206 -2.90 21.08 18.94
N TRP A 207 -3.17 20.42 20.07
CA TRP A 207 -4.53 20.19 20.56
C TRP A 207 -5.28 21.50 20.82
N GLN A 208 -4.69 22.45 21.53
CA GLN A 208 -5.32 23.75 21.80
C GLN A 208 -5.68 24.50 20.50
N SER A 209 -4.83 24.43 19.47
CA SER A 209 -5.10 25.06 18.18
C SER A 209 -6.29 24.43 17.45
N LEU A 210 -6.52 23.11 17.61
CA LEU A 210 -7.74 22.44 17.13
C LEU A 210 -8.97 22.90 17.90
N LYS A 211 -8.90 22.86 19.24
CA LYS A 211 -10.03 23.23 20.13
C LYS A 211 -10.43 24.70 20.00
N ALA A 212 -9.50 25.58 19.68
CA ALA A 212 -9.76 27.00 19.44
C ALA A 212 -10.67 27.25 18.23
N VAL A 213 -10.75 26.31 17.29
CA VAL A 213 -11.58 26.41 16.09
C VAL A 213 -12.86 25.59 16.24
N ASN A 214 -12.71 24.35 16.70
CA ASN A 214 -13.83 23.46 16.98
C ASN A 214 -13.70 22.91 18.42
N PRO A 215 -14.48 23.42 19.39
CA PRO A 215 -14.44 22.96 20.77
C PRO A 215 -14.81 21.49 20.98
N ALA A 216 -15.38 20.82 19.98
CA ALA A 216 -15.65 19.38 19.98
C ALA A 216 -14.57 18.56 19.27
N ALA A 217 -13.49 19.19 18.76
CA ALA A 217 -12.48 18.51 17.98
C ALA A 217 -11.84 17.33 18.75
N VAL A 218 -11.73 16.21 18.04
CA VAL A 218 -10.99 15.00 18.39
C VAL A 218 -9.81 14.91 17.43
N TRP A 219 -8.60 14.84 18.00
CA TRP A 219 -7.38 14.59 17.25
C TRP A 219 -7.22 13.09 17.01
N MET A 220 -7.44 12.65 15.78
CA MET A 220 -7.10 11.29 15.36
C MET A 220 -5.66 11.22 14.88
N MET A 221 -4.85 10.32 15.45
CA MET A 221 -3.45 10.12 15.05
C MET A 221 -3.10 8.65 14.84
N GLN A 222 -2.11 8.41 13.99
CA GLN A 222 -1.54 7.08 13.77
C GLN A 222 -0.55 6.73 14.89
N GLY A 223 -0.67 5.52 15.44
CA GLY A 223 0.28 4.97 16.42
C GLY A 223 1.58 4.44 15.81
N TRP A 224 1.74 4.45 14.48
CA TRP A 224 2.88 3.87 13.75
C TRP A 224 4.23 4.37 14.25
N LEU A 225 4.35 5.67 14.55
CA LEU A 225 5.61 6.26 15.03
C LEU A 225 6.15 5.55 16.28
N PHE A 226 5.28 5.05 17.14
CA PHE A 226 5.67 4.32 18.34
C PHE A 226 6.31 2.98 17.98
N TYR A 227 5.84 2.33 16.93
CA TYR A 227 6.45 1.11 16.42
C TYR A 227 7.73 1.38 15.62
N ASP A 228 7.68 2.20 14.57
CA ASP A 228 8.78 2.44 13.63
C ASP A 228 10.02 3.02 14.31
N LYS A 229 9.82 4.06 15.14
CA LYS A 229 10.88 4.73 15.89
C LYS A 229 10.87 4.31 17.36
N LYS A 230 10.66 3.02 17.65
CA LYS A 230 10.61 2.49 19.04
C LYS A 230 11.84 2.83 19.89
N ASP A 231 13.01 2.98 19.28
CA ASP A 231 14.24 3.36 20.00
C ASP A 231 14.19 4.81 20.50
N PHE A 232 13.45 5.68 19.81
CA PHE A 232 13.13 7.02 20.28
C PHE A 232 11.90 7.00 21.18
N TRP A 233 10.80 6.35 20.78
CA TRP A 233 9.52 6.37 21.49
C TRP A 233 9.44 5.31 22.60
N ASP A 234 10.21 5.52 23.67
CA ASP A 234 10.04 4.78 24.92
C ASP A 234 8.73 5.17 25.65
N PRO A 235 8.24 4.37 26.61
CA PRO A 235 6.98 4.63 27.30
C PRO A 235 6.87 6.03 27.95
N ASN A 236 7.97 6.61 28.46
CA ASN A 236 7.93 7.94 29.08
C ASN A 236 7.72 9.03 28.03
N ARG A 237 8.39 8.93 26.87
CA ARG A 237 8.21 9.88 25.75
C ARG A 237 6.83 9.78 25.12
N ILE A 238 6.29 8.56 24.97
CA ILE A 238 4.92 8.36 24.51
C ILE A 238 3.94 8.99 25.49
N SER A 239 4.07 8.67 26.78
CA SER A 239 3.21 9.23 27.82
C SER A 239 3.27 10.76 27.84
N ALA A 240 4.47 11.34 27.79
CA ALA A 240 4.65 12.79 27.75
C ALA A 240 3.97 13.42 26.54
N TYR A 241 4.18 12.86 25.34
CA TYR A 241 3.54 13.35 24.11
C TYR A 241 2.00 13.24 24.18
N LEU A 242 1.45 12.09 24.57
CA LEU A 242 0.00 11.91 24.66
C LEU A 242 -0.64 12.74 25.79
N SER A 243 0.10 13.04 26.86
CA SER A 243 -0.39 13.84 27.99
C SER A 243 -0.61 15.33 27.69
N GLY A 244 -0.11 15.82 26.56
CA GLY A 244 -0.40 17.20 26.12
C GLY A 244 -1.87 17.38 25.71
N VAL A 245 -2.55 16.31 25.30
CA VAL A 245 -4.01 16.32 25.18
C VAL A 245 -4.59 16.07 26.57
N GLU A 246 -5.15 17.10 27.20
CA GLU A 246 -5.51 17.02 28.62
C GLU A 246 -6.81 16.26 28.89
N ARG A 247 -7.66 16.11 27.86
CA ARG A 247 -8.89 15.31 27.91
C ARG A 247 -8.70 14.04 27.10
N ASN A 248 -9.03 12.88 27.65
CA ASN A 248 -8.84 11.62 26.92
C ASN A 248 -9.70 11.55 25.66
N ASP A 249 -10.97 11.92 25.77
CA ASP A 249 -11.93 11.87 24.65
C ASP A 249 -11.65 12.87 23.52
N ASP A 250 -10.68 13.79 23.70
CA ASP A 250 -10.27 14.73 22.65
C ASP A 250 -9.17 14.15 21.72
N MET A 251 -8.82 12.86 21.89
CA MET A 251 -7.85 12.15 21.04
C MET A 251 -8.33 10.74 20.74
N LEU A 252 -8.00 10.26 19.54
CA LEU A 252 -8.28 8.92 19.06
C LEU A 252 -7.01 8.35 18.42
N ILE A 253 -6.50 7.23 18.94
CA ILE A 253 -5.26 6.63 18.43
C ILE A 253 -5.58 5.43 17.56
N LEU A 254 -5.01 5.36 16.36
CA LEU A 254 -5.05 4.15 15.54
C LEU A 254 -3.85 3.28 15.92
N ASP A 255 -4.07 2.15 16.60
CA ASP A 255 -3.01 1.15 16.79
C ASP A 255 -2.80 0.42 15.46
N LEU A 256 -1.92 0.99 14.63
CA LEU A 256 -2.00 0.84 13.18
C LEU A 256 -1.73 -0.58 12.66
N TYR A 257 -1.02 -1.40 13.44
CA TYR A 257 -0.56 -2.73 13.04
C TYR A 257 -0.80 -3.78 14.15
N SER A 258 -2.01 -3.78 14.70
CA SER A 258 -2.35 -4.55 15.89
C SER A 258 -2.33 -6.07 15.70
N GLU A 259 -2.54 -6.57 14.48
CA GLU A 259 -2.57 -8.01 14.20
C GLU A 259 -1.19 -8.68 14.36
N SER A 260 -0.12 -7.90 14.32
CA SER A 260 1.26 -8.42 14.32
C SER A 260 2.20 -7.69 15.27
N LYS A 261 2.08 -6.37 15.39
CA LYS A 261 2.92 -5.51 16.22
C LYS A 261 2.07 -4.51 17.02
N PRO A 262 1.15 -5.00 17.88
CA PRO A 262 0.31 -4.12 18.70
C PRO A 262 1.14 -3.25 19.65
N GLN A 263 0.75 -1.99 19.79
CA GLN A 263 1.40 -1.05 20.72
C GLN A 263 0.55 -0.77 21.97
N TRP A 264 -0.73 -1.16 21.97
CA TRP A 264 -1.64 -0.92 23.09
C TRP A 264 -1.17 -1.59 24.40
N GLN A 265 -0.55 -2.78 24.36
CA GLN A 265 -0.08 -3.43 25.60
C GLN A 265 1.06 -2.65 26.27
N ARG A 266 2.05 -2.21 25.50
CA ARG A 266 3.23 -1.51 26.05
C ARG A 266 2.94 -0.08 26.48
N THR A 267 1.83 0.48 26.01
CA THR A 267 1.34 1.82 26.37
C THR A 267 0.23 1.77 27.41
N GLU A 268 -0.04 0.59 27.99
CA GLU A 268 -1.10 0.36 28.98
C GLU A 268 -2.44 0.93 28.51
N SER A 269 -2.81 0.54 27.29
CA SER A 269 -3.98 1.06 26.59
C SER A 269 -3.93 2.57 26.34
N TYR A 270 -2.78 3.01 25.80
CA TYR A 270 -2.49 4.41 25.50
C TYR A 270 -2.77 5.37 26.65
N PHE A 271 -2.45 4.95 27.88
CA PHE A 271 -2.65 5.73 29.09
C PHE A 271 -4.11 6.22 29.26
N GLY A 272 -5.06 5.41 28.80
CA GLY A 272 -6.50 5.68 28.86
C GLY A 272 -7.05 6.53 27.72
N LYS A 273 -6.25 6.90 26.70
CA LYS A 273 -6.78 7.53 25.48
C LYS A 273 -7.60 6.50 24.67
N PRO A 274 -8.76 6.90 24.11
CA PRO A 274 -9.49 6.07 23.15
C PRO A 274 -8.60 5.62 21.99
N TRP A 275 -8.71 4.35 21.61
CA TRP A 275 -7.96 3.81 20.48
C TRP A 275 -8.75 2.78 19.67
N ILE A 276 -8.33 2.58 18.43
CA ILE A 276 -8.90 1.62 17.48
C ILE A 276 -7.84 0.54 17.22
N TRP A 277 -8.24 -0.72 17.32
CA TRP A 277 -7.42 -1.86 16.91
C TRP A 277 -7.43 -1.94 15.39
N CYS A 278 -6.29 -1.83 14.72
CA CYS A 278 -6.24 -1.80 13.27
C CYS A 278 -5.48 -2.98 12.66
N GLN A 279 -5.97 -3.46 11.53
CA GLN A 279 -5.25 -4.38 10.65
C GLN A 279 -4.57 -3.60 9.53
N LEU A 280 -3.24 -3.66 9.50
CA LEU A 280 -2.41 -3.08 8.42
C LEU A 280 -2.38 -4.04 7.23
N HIS A 281 -2.01 -5.30 7.44
CA HIS A 281 -1.93 -6.40 6.48
C HIS A 281 -0.98 -6.16 5.29
N ASP A 282 -1.30 -5.19 4.45
CA ASP A 282 -0.61 -4.86 3.21
C ASP A 282 0.24 -3.58 3.36
N PHE A 283 1.42 -3.64 2.74
CA PHE A 283 2.35 -2.53 2.59
C PHE A 283 2.56 -2.31 1.09
N GLY A 284 2.61 -1.07 0.61
CA GLY A 284 2.88 -0.72 -0.78
C GLY A 284 1.82 -1.12 -1.82
N GLY A 285 0.68 -1.72 -1.43
CA GLY A 285 -0.20 -2.39 -2.39
C GLY A 285 0.51 -3.58 -3.01
N ASN A 286 1.13 -4.43 -2.21
CA ASN A 286 1.93 -5.53 -2.74
C ASN A 286 1.04 -6.76 -3.00
N MET A 287 1.36 -7.54 -4.04
CA MET A 287 0.50 -8.64 -4.47
C MET A 287 1.01 -10.00 -3.95
N GLY A 288 0.25 -10.59 -3.03
CA GLY A 288 0.58 -11.85 -2.39
C GLY A 288 -0.64 -12.44 -1.70
N MET A 289 -0.78 -13.76 -1.68
CA MET A 289 -1.83 -14.39 -0.85
C MET A 289 -1.30 -14.54 0.58
N TYR A 290 -1.93 -13.84 1.52
CA TYR A 290 -1.46 -13.75 2.89
C TYR A 290 -2.59 -13.42 3.87
N GLY A 291 -2.54 -14.01 5.06
CA GLY A 291 -3.41 -13.62 6.17
C GLY A 291 -2.92 -14.13 7.51
N GLN A 292 -3.46 -13.55 8.57
CA GLN A 292 -3.31 -13.99 9.96
C GLN A 292 -4.69 -14.17 10.58
N ILE A 293 -5.52 -15.03 9.96
CA ILE A 293 -6.95 -15.12 10.27
C ILE A 293 -7.24 -15.43 11.76
N MET A 294 -6.33 -16.11 12.45
CA MET A 294 -6.50 -16.37 13.89
C MET A 294 -6.21 -15.12 14.73
N ASN A 295 -5.20 -14.33 14.38
CA ASN A 295 -4.87 -13.08 15.06
C ASN A 295 -6.01 -12.07 14.90
N ILE A 296 -6.53 -11.89 13.68
CA ILE A 296 -7.60 -10.90 13.41
C ILE A 296 -8.99 -11.31 13.92
N THR A 297 -9.13 -12.52 14.49
CA THR A 297 -10.38 -12.98 15.14
C THR A 297 -10.24 -13.08 16.65
N SER A 298 -9.10 -13.56 17.15
CA SER A 298 -8.89 -13.79 18.58
C SER A 298 -8.37 -12.55 19.30
N ASP A 299 -7.39 -11.86 18.70
CA ASP A 299 -6.66 -10.78 19.37
C ASP A 299 -7.48 -9.50 19.55
N PRO A 300 -8.36 -9.08 18.60
CA PRO A 300 -9.28 -7.96 18.83
C PRO A 300 -10.22 -8.21 20.02
N ILE A 301 -10.67 -9.45 20.20
CA ILE A 301 -11.55 -9.83 21.32
C ILE A 301 -10.77 -9.93 22.63
N GLU A 302 -9.51 -10.36 22.59
CA GLU A 302 -8.63 -10.24 23.75
C GLU A 302 -8.45 -8.78 24.16
N ALA A 303 -8.16 -7.89 23.21
CA ALA A 303 -8.02 -6.47 23.46
C ALA A 303 -9.31 -5.86 24.05
N LEU A 304 -10.47 -6.21 23.48
CA LEU A 304 -11.78 -5.76 23.97
C LEU A 304 -12.03 -6.14 25.43
N ASN A 305 -11.58 -7.32 25.85
CA ASN A 305 -11.74 -7.78 27.24
C ASN A 305 -10.71 -7.19 28.21
N LYS A 306 -9.59 -6.65 27.70
CA LYS A 306 -8.46 -6.17 28.52
C LYS A 306 -8.33 -4.65 28.56
N SER A 307 -9.05 -3.93 27.71
CA SER A 307 -8.91 -2.49 27.54
C SER A 307 -10.26 -1.79 27.54
N ASP A 308 -10.51 -0.98 28.57
CA ASP A 308 -11.72 -0.15 28.66
C ASP A 308 -11.72 1.04 27.68
N SER A 309 -10.55 1.41 27.12
CA SER A 309 -10.40 2.52 26.16
C SER A 309 -10.34 2.07 24.70
N LEU A 310 -10.59 0.79 24.41
CA LEU A 310 -10.74 0.31 23.03
C LEU A 310 -12.14 0.69 22.52
N VAL A 311 -12.21 1.46 21.44
CA VAL A 311 -13.48 2.04 20.95
C VAL A 311 -13.88 1.58 19.55
N GLY A 312 -13.08 0.75 18.89
CA GLY A 312 -13.44 0.17 17.60
C GLY A 312 -12.35 -0.68 16.98
N PHE A 313 -12.69 -1.30 15.84
CA PHE A 313 -11.77 -2.03 14.98
C PHE A 313 -11.71 -1.35 13.61
N GLY A 314 -10.59 -1.46 12.90
CA GLY A 314 -10.41 -0.78 11.62
C GLY A 314 -9.42 -1.43 10.67
N LEU A 315 -9.54 -1.06 9.40
CA LEU A 315 -8.60 -1.42 8.33
C LEU A 315 -7.72 -0.23 8.00
N THR A 316 -6.41 -0.48 7.94
CA THR A 316 -5.36 0.53 7.71
C THR A 316 -4.34 0.05 6.68
N MET A 317 -4.73 -0.78 5.72
CA MET A 317 -3.83 -1.23 4.66
C MET A 317 -3.25 -0.12 3.80
N GLU A 318 -1.99 -0.25 3.42
CA GLU A 318 -1.34 0.73 2.54
C GLU A 318 -1.94 0.71 1.13
N GLY A 319 -2.33 -0.45 0.61
CA GLY A 319 -3.05 -0.61 -0.65
C GLY A 319 -4.08 -1.76 -0.64
N GLN A 320 -4.90 -1.84 -1.69
CA GLN A 320 -6.06 -2.75 -1.79
C GLN A 320 -5.94 -3.74 -2.96
N GLU A 321 -4.96 -4.62 -2.95
CA GLU A 321 -4.58 -5.44 -4.13
C GLU A 321 -4.96 -6.94 -4.03
N GLY A 322 -5.98 -7.27 -3.22
CA GLY A 322 -6.51 -8.63 -3.06
C GLY A 322 -6.79 -9.03 -1.61
N ASN A 323 -6.83 -10.34 -1.33
CA ASN A 323 -7.08 -10.90 0.02
C ASN A 323 -8.39 -10.44 0.68
N GLU A 324 -9.43 -10.14 -0.10
CA GLU A 324 -10.71 -9.56 0.35
C GLU A 324 -11.28 -10.24 1.59
N ILE A 325 -11.24 -11.58 1.65
CA ILE A 325 -11.74 -12.36 2.79
C ILE A 325 -11.09 -11.98 4.12
N VAL A 326 -9.83 -11.54 4.11
CA VAL A 326 -9.07 -11.19 5.31
C VAL A 326 -9.55 -9.84 5.85
N TYR A 327 -9.86 -8.90 4.96
CA TYR A 327 -10.46 -7.61 5.33
C TYR A 327 -11.90 -7.77 5.83
N ASP A 328 -12.71 -8.56 5.11
CA ASP A 328 -14.09 -8.85 5.50
C ASP A 328 -14.15 -9.55 6.87
N LEU A 329 -13.22 -10.46 7.15
CA LEU A 329 -13.20 -11.20 8.41
C LEU A 329 -13.04 -10.28 9.64
N LEU A 330 -12.19 -9.25 9.59
CA LEU A 330 -12.07 -8.30 10.71
C LEU A 330 -13.32 -7.43 10.84
N LEU A 331 -13.88 -6.98 9.72
CA LEU A 331 -15.09 -6.15 9.72
C LEU A 331 -16.27 -6.93 10.30
N ASP A 332 -16.43 -8.21 9.95
CA ASP A 332 -17.43 -9.10 10.55
C ASP A 332 -17.11 -9.40 12.02
N GLN A 333 -15.83 -9.51 12.39
CA GLN A 333 -15.41 -9.69 13.78
C GLN A 333 -15.86 -8.53 14.68
N ALA A 334 -15.97 -7.31 14.14
CA ALA A 334 -16.49 -6.13 14.86
C ALA A 334 -17.94 -6.30 15.34
N TRP A 335 -18.71 -7.19 14.71
CA TRP A 335 -20.09 -7.48 15.07
C TRP A 335 -20.22 -8.69 16.01
N SER A 336 -19.11 -9.30 16.44
CA SER A 336 -19.11 -10.46 17.32
C SER A 336 -18.28 -10.22 18.57
N ALA A 337 -18.88 -10.43 19.75
CA ALA A 337 -18.18 -10.38 21.04
C ALA A 337 -17.30 -11.63 21.32
N LYS A 338 -17.26 -12.59 20.39
CA LYS A 338 -16.46 -13.81 20.48
C LYS A 338 -15.65 -14.01 19.20
N PRO A 339 -14.48 -14.66 19.25
CA PRO A 339 -13.73 -14.98 18.04
C PRO A 339 -14.59 -15.77 17.05
N ILE A 340 -14.62 -15.33 15.79
CA ILE A 340 -15.36 -16.01 14.71
C ILE A 340 -14.76 -17.41 14.46
N ASP A 341 -15.62 -18.41 14.25
CA ASP A 341 -15.19 -19.72 13.75
C ASP A 341 -14.76 -19.59 12.27
N THR A 342 -13.44 -19.51 12.05
CA THR A 342 -12.88 -19.34 10.71
C THR A 342 -13.27 -20.46 9.75
N ARG A 343 -13.52 -21.68 10.23
CA ARG A 343 -13.93 -22.79 9.36
C ARG A 343 -15.33 -22.56 8.81
N ALA A 344 -16.28 -22.24 9.69
CA ALA A 344 -17.65 -21.92 9.30
C ALA A 344 -17.70 -20.67 8.41
N TYR A 345 -16.90 -19.66 8.74
CA TYR A 345 -16.80 -18.41 7.98
C TYR A 345 -16.36 -18.67 6.53
N PHE A 346 -15.26 -19.40 6.33
CA PHE A 346 -14.75 -19.71 4.99
C PHE A 346 -15.72 -20.60 4.18
N GLN A 347 -16.51 -21.46 4.83
CA GLN A 347 -17.58 -22.19 4.14
C GLN A 347 -18.68 -21.24 3.65
N SER A 348 -19.11 -20.28 4.46
CA SER A 348 -20.08 -19.25 4.06
C SER A 348 -19.54 -18.34 2.96
N TRP A 349 -18.26 -18.00 3.00
CA TRP A 349 -17.56 -17.25 1.96
C TRP A 349 -17.65 -17.95 0.61
N VAL A 350 -17.24 -19.22 0.53
CA VAL A 350 -17.29 -20.02 -0.70
C VAL A 350 -18.70 -20.09 -1.27
N ARG A 351 -19.71 -20.31 -0.41
CA ARG A 351 -21.11 -20.38 -0.82
C ARG A 351 -21.60 -19.08 -1.43
N SER A 352 -21.20 -17.94 -0.88
CA SER A 352 -21.67 -16.62 -1.30
C SER A 352 -20.93 -16.16 -2.56
N ARG A 353 -19.59 -16.25 -2.55
CA ARG A 353 -18.69 -15.78 -3.60
C ARG A 353 -18.90 -16.46 -4.96
N TYR A 354 -19.20 -17.76 -4.95
CA TYR A 354 -19.42 -18.54 -6.18
C TYR A 354 -20.87 -19.00 -6.35
N SER A 355 -21.81 -18.29 -5.72
CA SER A 355 -23.23 -18.60 -5.86
C SER A 355 -23.70 -18.51 -7.32
N GLY A 356 -24.68 -19.34 -7.67
CA GLY A 356 -25.24 -19.42 -9.02
C GLY A 356 -26.46 -20.34 -9.05
N ASN A 357 -27.00 -20.61 -10.25
CA ASN A 357 -28.12 -21.55 -10.42
C ASN A 357 -27.63 -23.02 -10.43
N PHE A 358 -26.76 -23.36 -9.49
CA PHE A 358 -26.14 -24.66 -9.30
C PHE A 358 -25.68 -24.83 -7.85
N SER A 359 -25.37 -26.06 -7.46
CA SER A 359 -24.73 -26.34 -6.17
C SER A 359 -23.23 -26.12 -6.29
N VAL A 360 -22.66 -25.21 -5.48
CA VAL A 360 -21.22 -24.93 -5.48
C VAL A 360 -20.42 -26.23 -5.27
N PRO A 361 -19.47 -26.59 -6.17
CA PRO A 361 -18.72 -27.84 -6.07
C PRO A 361 -17.92 -27.98 -4.76
N ASN A 362 -17.90 -29.19 -4.18
CA ASN A 362 -17.19 -29.49 -2.93
C ASN A 362 -15.67 -29.26 -3.02
N GLU A 363 -15.11 -29.33 -4.23
CA GLU A 363 -13.73 -28.99 -4.51
C GLU A 363 -13.37 -27.58 -4.03
N LEU A 364 -14.25 -26.59 -4.23
CA LEU A 364 -14.00 -25.20 -3.83
C LEU A 364 -13.96 -25.06 -2.30
N TYR A 365 -14.86 -25.75 -1.59
CA TYR A 365 -14.84 -25.76 -0.12
C TYR A 365 -13.55 -26.40 0.42
N THR A 366 -13.09 -27.48 -0.20
CA THR A 366 -11.82 -28.13 0.15
C THR A 366 -10.64 -27.20 -0.10
N ALA A 367 -10.61 -26.54 -1.26
CA ALA A 367 -9.54 -25.64 -1.65
C ALA A 367 -9.43 -24.43 -0.70
N TRP A 368 -10.55 -23.80 -0.36
CA TRP A 368 -10.58 -22.69 0.58
C TRP A 368 -10.26 -23.11 2.01
N ASP A 369 -10.61 -24.32 2.45
CA ASP A 369 -10.19 -24.83 3.77
C ASP A 369 -8.67 -25.11 3.82
N LEU A 370 -8.05 -25.53 2.71
CA LEU A 370 -6.59 -25.62 2.60
C LEU A 370 -5.94 -24.23 2.70
N LEU A 371 -6.43 -23.24 1.94
CA LEU A 371 -5.95 -21.85 2.02
C LEU A 371 -6.11 -21.28 3.44
N ARG A 372 -7.27 -21.52 4.07
CA ARG A 372 -7.56 -21.11 5.45
C ARG A 372 -6.53 -21.64 6.44
N LYS A 373 -6.16 -22.91 6.34
CA LYS A 373 -5.23 -23.56 7.28
C LYS A 373 -3.77 -23.16 7.05
N THR A 374 -3.44 -22.64 5.87
CA THR A 374 -2.06 -22.44 5.42
C THR A 374 -1.82 -20.98 5.05
N VAL A 375 -2.04 -20.61 3.79
CA VAL A 375 -1.77 -19.30 3.19
C VAL A 375 -2.36 -18.13 3.99
N TYR A 376 -3.59 -18.28 4.48
CA TYR A 376 -4.28 -17.24 5.26
C TYR A 376 -4.09 -17.36 6.77
N ASN A 377 -3.33 -18.34 7.27
CA ASN A 377 -3.08 -18.52 8.69
C ASN A 377 -1.57 -18.55 8.99
N ASN A 378 -0.89 -17.46 8.65
CA ASN A 378 0.50 -17.28 9.02
C ASN A 378 0.63 -17.08 10.53
N THR A 379 1.28 -18.03 11.21
CA THR A 379 1.61 -17.94 12.64
C THR A 379 3.05 -17.49 12.88
N ASN A 380 3.86 -17.33 11.82
CA ASN A 380 5.23 -16.84 11.92
C ASN A 380 5.28 -15.31 11.88
N LEU A 381 5.22 -14.69 13.05
CA LEU A 381 5.26 -13.23 13.24
C LEU A 381 6.66 -12.59 13.04
N THR A 382 7.65 -13.38 12.63
CA THR A 382 8.94 -12.83 12.17
C THR A 382 8.84 -12.28 10.76
N THR A 383 7.93 -12.80 9.94
CA THR A 383 7.58 -12.21 8.64
C THR A 383 6.73 -10.97 8.88
N TYR A 384 7.22 -9.84 8.38
CA TYR A 384 6.66 -8.51 8.67
C TYR A 384 5.33 -8.18 8.01
N SER A 385 4.92 -8.87 6.94
CA SER A 385 3.71 -8.54 6.19
C SER A 385 3.49 -9.54 5.06
N LEU A 386 2.49 -9.29 4.21
CA LEU A 386 2.35 -9.92 2.90
C LEU A 386 3.69 -9.95 2.15
N THR A 387 4.01 -11.11 1.58
CA THR A 387 5.29 -11.35 0.89
C THR A 387 5.16 -11.22 -0.61
N LYS A 388 6.17 -10.64 -1.26
CA LYS A 388 6.25 -10.54 -2.73
C LYS A 388 6.85 -11.76 -3.38
N SER A 389 6.56 -11.93 -4.67
CA SER A 389 7.32 -12.85 -5.50
C SER A 389 8.68 -12.26 -5.84
N ILE A 390 9.74 -13.07 -5.83
CA ILE A 390 11.10 -12.58 -6.09
C ILE A 390 11.29 -12.08 -7.54
N PHE A 391 10.38 -12.38 -8.46
CA PHE A 391 10.46 -11.85 -9.83
C PHE A 391 10.22 -10.32 -9.89
N GLU A 392 9.56 -9.76 -8.86
CA GLU A 392 9.20 -8.34 -8.79
C GLU A 392 10.35 -7.46 -8.26
N ILE A 393 11.36 -8.07 -7.64
CA ILE A 393 12.51 -7.35 -7.06
C ILE A 393 13.70 -7.36 -8.01
N SER A 394 14.55 -6.34 -7.91
CA SER A 394 15.81 -6.26 -8.67
C SER A 394 16.59 -7.58 -8.62
N PRO A 395 16.96 -8.18 -9.77
CA PRO A 395 17.72 -9.42 -9.84
C PRO A 395 19.11 -9.29 -9.19
N ASP A 396 19.55 -10.36 -8.52
CA ASP A 396 20.87 -10.48 -7.91
C ASP A 396 21.25 -11.97 -7.80
N ILE A 397 22.51 -12.30 -7.56
CA ILE A 397 23.00 -13.68 -7.36
C ILE A 397 22.76 -14.23 -5.95
N ALA A 398 22.32 -13.38 -5.02
CA ALA A 398 22.09 -13.71 -3.63
C ALA A 398 21.07 -12.77 -2.97
N GLY A 399 20.62 -13.12 -1.76
CA GLY A 399 19.84 -12.23 -0.91
C GLY A 399 18.40 -11.98 -1.37
N LEU A 400 17.87 -12.67 -2.39
CA LEU A 400 16.48 -12.50 -2.85
C LEU A 400 15.46 -13.37 -2.08
N VAL A 401 15.87 -14.54 -1.60
CA VAL A 401 14.98 -15.57 -1.05
C VAL A 401 14.98 -15.55 0.48
N GLY A 402 13.82 -15.71 1.10
CA GLY A 402 13.71 -15.90 2.56
C GLY A 402 13.86 -14.61 3.38
N ARG A 403 13.62 -13.43 2.79
CA ARG A 403 13.61 -12.17 3.53
C ARG A 403 12.40 -12.13 4.45
N VAL A 404 12.60 -11.72 5.70
CA VAL A 404 11.54 -11.62 6.72
C VAL A 404 11.29 -10.20 7.22
N GLY A 405 12.24 -9.27 7.05
CA GLY A 405 12.18 -7.89 7.57
C GLY A 405 11.19 -6.98 6.82
N HIS A 406 11.01 -5.74 7.29
CA HIS A 406 10.10 -4.74 6.71
C HIS A 406 10.55 -4.27 5.30
N TYR A 407 11.76 -3.71 5.23
CA TYR A 407 12.39 -3.27 3.97
C TYR A 407 13.88 -3.69 3.94
N PRO A 408 14.39 -4.26 2.84
CA PRO A 408 13.66 -4.68 1.63
C PRO A 408 12.52 -5.67 1.94
N THR A 409 11.43 -5.58 1.18
CA THR A 409 10.15 -6.30 1.42
C THR A 409 10.37 -7.82 1.64
N PRO A 410 9.57 -8.48 2.51
CA PRO A 410 9.73 -9.90 2.76
C PRO A 410 9.41 -10.77 1.53
N THR A 411 10.14 -11.88 1.42
CA THR A 411 10.04 -12.88 0.35
C THR A 411 9.99 -14.31 0.91
N SER A 412 9.84 -14.45 2.23
CA SER A 412 9.68 -15.75 2.90
C SER A 412 8.32 -16.36 2.61
N ILE A 413 8.29 -17.59 2.12
CA ILE A 413 7.06 -18.37 2.00
C ILE A 413 6.82 -19.10 3.33
N ASN A 414 5.73 -18.74 4.03
CA ASN A 414 5.45 -19.23 5.40
C ASN A 414 4.54 -20.47 5.44
N TYR A 415 4.34 -21.13 4.30
CA TYR A 415 3.55 -22.35 4.15
C TYR A 415 4.26 -23.29 3.16
N ASP A 416 3.84 -24.55 3.10
CA ASP A 416 4.34 -25.48 2.08
C ASP A 416 3.84 -25.05 0.68
N PRO A 417 4.72 -24.64 -0.25
CA PRO A 417 4.31 -24.20 -1.59
C PRO A 417 3.49 -25.25 -2.36
N MET A 418 3.64 -26.53 -2.04
CA MET A 418 2.89 -27.61 -2.68
C MET A 418 1.39 -27.53 -2.44
N VAL A 419 0.94 -26.87 -1.36
CA VAL A 419 -0.48 -26.69 -1.08
C VAL A 419 -1.19 -25.95 -2.23
N LEU A 420 -0.54 -24.98 -2.87
CA LEU A 420 -1.15 -24.25 -3.99
C LEU A 420 -1.30 -25.11 -5.25
N ASN A 421 -0.51 -26.17 -5.43
CA ASN A 421 -0.74 -27.13 -6.52
C ASN A 421 -2.07 -27.85 -6.33
N GLU A 422 -2.36 -28.26 -5.09
CA GLU A 422 -3.60 -28.95 -4.74
C GLU A 422 -4.80 -28.00 -4.84
N VAL A 423 -4.68 -26.78 -4.31
CA VAL A 423 -5.71 -25.74 -4.42
C VAL A 423 -6.03 -25.45 -5.89
N TRP A 424 -5.01 -25.22 -6.72
CA TRP A 424 -5.19 -24.97 -8.16
C TRP A 424 -5.90 -26.14 -8.86
N SER A 425 -5.48 -27.37 -8.55
CA SER A 425 -6.09 -28.58 -9.12
C SER A 425 -7.57 -28.73 -8.70
N LEU A 426 -7.90 -28.40 -7.46
CA LEU A 426 -9.28 -28.41 -6.96
C LEU A 426 -10.15 -27.37 -7.68
N PHE A 427 -9.63 -26.15 -7.88
CA PHE A 427 -10.32 -25.14 -8.67
C PHE A 427 -10.60 -25.62 -10.10
N MET A 428 -9.59 -26.17 -10.79
CA MET A 428 -9.77 -26.73 -12.15
C MET A 428 -10.73 -27.92 -12.19
N ASN A 429 -10.76 -28.75 -11.15
CA ASN A 429 -11.73 -29.86 -11.08
C ASN A 429 -13.16 -29.38 -10.80
N ALA A 430 -13.34 -28.27 -10.08
CA ALA A 430 -14.65 -27.67 -9.86
C ALA A 430 -15.31 -27.27 -11.20
N THR A 431 -14.56 -26.69 -12.13
CA THR A 431 -15.08 -26.29 -13.45
C THR A 431 -15.36 -27.46 -14.38
N ARG A 432 -14.69 -28.61 -14.20
CA ARG A 432 -15.06 -29.84 -14.92
C ARG A 432 -16.45 -30.33 -14.54
N LYS A 433 -16.88 -30.11 -13.29
CA LYS A 433 -18.23 -30.46 -12.82
C LYS A 433 -19.25 -29.37 -13.11
N GLU A 434 -18.84 -28.11 -12.99
CA GLU A 434 -19.68 -26.94 -13.22
C GLU A 434 -18.97 -25.92 -14.12
N PRO A 435 -19.06 -26.09 -15.46
CA PRO A 435 -18.38 -25.21 -16.41
C PRO A 435 -18.84 -23.75 -16.35
N SER A 436 -20.04 -23.46 -15.80
CA SER A 436 -20.52 -22.09 -15.70
C SER A 436 -19.71 -21.21 -14.75
N LEU A 437 -18.88 -21.81 -13.87
CA LEU A 437 -17.93 -21.09 -13.01
C LEU A 437 -16.98 -20.18 -13.78
N TRP A 438 -16.61 -20.50 -15.03
CA TRP A 438 -15.80 -19.62 -15.87
C TRP A 438 -16.48 -18.30 -16.24
N HIS A 439 -17.79 -18.16 -16.01
CA HIS A 439 -18.51 -16.91 -16.19
C HIS A 439 -18.68 -16.13 -14.89
N SER A 440 -18.17 -16.64 -13.75
CA SER A 440 -18.19 -15.93 -12.48
C SER A 440 -16.95 -15.05 -12.37
N PRO A 441 -17.10 -13.71 -12.32
CA PRO A 441 -15.94 -12.79 -12.20
C PRO A 441 -15.10 -13.07 -10.96
N ALA A 442 -15.73 -13.46 -9.85
CA ALA A 442 -15.04 -13.81 -8.61
C ALA A 442 -14.21 -15.09 -8.76
N TYR A 443 -14.73 -16.10 -9.48
CA TYR A 443 -13.97 -17.31 -9.77
C TYR A 443 -12.78 -17.01 -10.70
N GLU A 444 -12.98 -16.23 -11.76
CA GLU A 444 -11.89 -15.85 -12.67
C GLU A 444 -10.79 -15.05 -11.95
N TYR A 445 -11.17 -14.10 -11.08
CA TYR A 445 -10.22 -13.36 -10.25
C TYR A 445 -9.38 -14.30 -9.38
N ASP A 446 -10.04 -15.17 -8.60
CA ASP A 446 -9.34 -16.06 -7.67
C ASP A 446 -8.46 -17.06 -8.41
N MET A 447 -8.91 -17.54 -9.57
CA MET A 447 -8.13 -18.47 -10.38
C MET A 447 -6.85 -17.82 -10.94
N VAL A 448 -6.92 -16.54 -11.34
CA VAL A 448 -5.74 -15.77 -11.75
C VAL A 448 -4.80 -15.55 -10.57
N ASP A 449 -5.30 -15.14 -9.40
CA ASP A 449 -4.46 -14.86 -8.23
C ASP A 449 -3.79 -16.14 -7.67
N ILE A 450 -4.53 -17.25 -7.58
CA ILE A 450 -3.98 -18.56 -7.17
C ILE A 450 -2.88 -18.99 -8.15
N THR A 451 -3.12 -18.85 -9.46
CA THR A 451 -2.12 -19.22 -10.48
C THR A 451 -0.90 -18.31 -10.41
N ARG A 452 -1.08 -17.00 -10.23
CA ARG A 452 0.01 -16.03 -10.02
C ARG A 452 0.85 -16.42 -8.82
N GLN A 453 0.23 -16.70 -7.67
CA GLN A 453 0.95 -17.08 -6.46
C GLN A 453 1.69 -18.41 -6.61
N LEU A 454 1.06 -19.42 -7.23
CA LEU A 454 1.67 -20.72 -7.51
C LEU A 454 2.93 -20.58 -8.37
N MET A 455 2.82 -19.82 -9.48
CA MET A 455 3.95 -19.59 -10.38
C MET A 455 5.04 -18.70 -9.76
N GLY A 456 4.65 -17.73 -8.92
CA GLY A 456 5.57 -16.91 -8.14
C GLY A 456 6.39 -17.73 -7.14
N ASN A 457 5.76 -18.68 -6.46
CA ASN A 457 6.45 -19.63 -5.59
C ASN A 457 7.43 -20.49 -6.40
N ALA A 458 7.01 -21.00 -7.56
CA ALA A 458 7.85 -21.82 -8.43
C ALA A 458 9.05 -21.05 -9.02
N PHE A 459 8.91 -19.73 -9.20
CA PHE A 459 10.00 -18.88 -9.68
C PHE A 459 11.22 -18.93 -8.74
N VAL A 460 11.03 -19.14 -7.44
CA VAL A 460 12.13 -19.33 -6.46
C VAL A 460 13.02 -20.52 -6.85
N ASN A 461 12.42 -21.62 -7.28
CA ASN A 461 13.16 -22.82 -7.68
C ASN A 461 13.88 -22.60 -9.02
N VAL A 462 13.20 -22.00 -10.01
CA VAL A 462 13.81 -21.69 -11.32
C VAL A 462 15.00 -20.73 -11.18
N TYR A 463 14.88 -19.71 -10.32
CA TYR A 463 15.99 -18.84 -9.95
C TYR A 463 17.12 -19.61 -9.27
N SER A 464 16.80 -20.47 -8.30
CA SER A 464 17.82 -21.23 -7.55
C SER A 464 18.59 -22.21 -8.43
N ASP A 465 17.92 -22.84 -9.41
CA ASP A 465 18.53 -23.74 -10.39
C ASP A 465 19.49 -22.99 -11.33
N LEU A 466 19.10 -21.78 -11.77
CA LEU A 466 19.98 -20.90 -12.55
C LEU A 466 21.23 -20.52 -11.76
N ILE A 467 21.07 -20.04 -10.52
CA ILE A 467 22.20 -19.65 -9.67
C ILE A 467 23.12 -20.84 -9.37
N SER A 468 22.55 -22.02 -9.10
CA SER A 468 23.32 -23.25 -8.87
C SER A 468 24.11 -23.65 -10.11
N SER A 469 23.49 -23.58 -11.29
CA SER A 469 24.16 -23.85 -12.58
C SER A 469 25.30 -22.87 -12.84
N TRP A 470 25.07 -21.57 -12.57
CA TRP A 470 26.08 -20.52 -12.74
C TRP A 470 27.24 -20.63 -11.74
N LYS A 471 26.98 -21.10 -10.52
CA LYS A 471 28.02 -21.36 -9.52
C LYS A 471 28.76 -22.69 -9.76
N SER A 472 28.27 -23.55 -10.65
CA SER A 472 28.96 -24.79 -10.96
C SER A 472 30.25 -24.57 -11.78
N GLU A 473 31.27 -25.40 -11.54
CA GLU A 473 32.53 -25.42 -12.29
C GLU A 473 32.55 -26.51 -13.38
N THR A 474 31.37 -26.97 -13.80
CA THR A 474 31.24 -28.08 -14.76
C THR A 474 31.50 -27.64 -16.21
N GLU A 475 31.98 -28.55 -17.07
CA GLU A 475 32.20 -28.27 -18.51
C GLU A 475 30.90 -27.84 -19.22
N ASN A 476 29.74 -28.28 -18.75
CA ASN A 476 28.42 -27.96 -19.31
C ASN A 476 27.78 -26.68 -18.73
N ARG A 477 28.52 -25.90 -17.93
CA ARG A 477 28.01 -24.70 -17.26
C ARG A 477 27.29 -23.75 -18.23
N THR A 478 27.93 -23.38 -19.33
CA THR A 478 27.38 -22.39 -20.28
C THR A 478 26.04 -22.84 -20.87
N THR A 479 25.94 -24.10 -21.27
CA THR A 479 24.70 -24.70 -21.78
C THR A 479 23.61 -24.73 -20.72
N ASN A 480 23.96 -25.11 -19.48
CA ASN A 480 23.02 -25.15 -18.36
C ASN A 480 22.51 -23.75 -18.00
N VAL A 481 23.40 -22.76 -17.91
CA VAL A 481 23.03 -21.35 -17.64
C VAL A 481 22.10 -20.84 -18.73
N THR A 482 22.40 -21.10 -20.01
CA THR A 482 21.55 -20.68 -21.14
C THR A 482 20.15 -21.29 -21.03
N SER A 483 20.08 -22.61 -20.84
CA SER A 483 18.81 -23.34 -20.71
C SER A 483 17.97 -22.85 -19.52
N GLN A 484 18.60 -22.63 -18.36
CA GLN A 484 17.92 -22.12 -17.16
C GLN A 484 17.50 -20.64 -17.32
N SER A 485 18.27 -19.85 -18.06
CA SER A 485 17.95 -18.46 -18.37
C SER A 485 16.70 -18.36 -19.25
N GLU A 486 16.63 -19.17 -20.32
CA GLU A 486 15.43 -19.28 -21.16
C GLU A 486 14.22 -19.73 -20.36
N ARG A 487 14.40 -20.74 -19.49
CA ARG A 487 13.34 -21.21 -18.58
C ARG A 487 12.83 -20.08 -17.69
N LEU A 488 13.71 -19.30 -17.06
CA LEU A 488 13.33 -18.16 -16.22
C LEU A 488 12.52 -17.11 -16.99
N LEU A 489 13.01 -16.69 -18.17
CA LEU A 489 12.32 -15.67 -18.99
C LEU A 489 11.00 -16.16 -19.58
N ASN A 490 10.90 -17.45 -19.91
CA ASN A 490 9.66 -18.08 -20.37
C ASN A 490 8.63 -18.16 -19.25
N LEU A 491 9.05 -18.42 -18.01
CA LEU A 491 8.14 -18.42 -16.86
C LEU A 491 7.53 -17.02 -16.66
N LEU A 492 8.32 -15.96 -16.72
CA LEU A 492 7.79 -14.57 -16.65
C LEU A 492 6.77 -14.29 -17.75
N SER A 493 7.04 -14.77 -18.97
CA SER A 493 6.11 -14.61 -20.09
C SER A 493 4.79 -15.35 -19.86
N ALA A 494 4.85 -16.53 -19.24
CA ALA A 494 3.67 -17.30 -18.87
C ALA A 494 2.88 -16.62 -17.74
N ILE A 495 3.55 -16.05 -16.73
CA ILE A 495 2.89 -15.29 -15.66
C ILE A 495 2.19 -14.05 -16.24
N ASP A 496 2.88 -13.25 -17.05
CA ASP A 496 2.30 -12.08 -17.74
C ASP A 496 1.05 -12.48 -18.56
N LYS A 497 1.12 -13.64 -19.22
CA LYS A 497 0.00 -14.16 -20.01
C LYS A 497 -1.22 -14.53 -19.15
N VAL A 498 -1.02 -15.19 -18.01
CA VAL A 498 -2.12 -15.51 -17.08
C VAL A 498 -2.75 -14.24 -16.53
N LEU A 499 -1.92 -13.30 -16.05
CA LEU A 499 -2.38 -12.04 -15.48
C LEU A 499 -3.15 -11.21 -16.51
N SER A 500 -2.77 -11.30 -17.79
CA SER A 500 -3.49 -10.60 -18.84
C SER A 500 -4.95 -11.05 -18.91
N CYS A 501 -5.36 -12.21 -18.41
CA CYS A 501 -6.76 -12.62 -18.49
C CYS A 501 -7.72 -11.89 -17.54
N ASN A 502 -7.26 -10.93 -16.72
CA ASN A 502 -8.13 -10.19 -15.81
C ASN A 502 -7.66 -8.74 -15.64
N GLU A 503 -8.56 -7.77 -15.77
CA GLU A 503 -8.24 -6.33 -15.74
C GLU A 503 -7.74 -5.81 -14.39
N ASN A 504 -8.03 -6.53 -13.30
CA ASN A 504 -7.53 -6.21 -11.96
C ASN A 504 -6.02 -6.51 -11.81
N PHE A 505 -5.39 -7.15 -12.80
CA PHE A 505 -3.97 -7.47 -12.82
C PHE A 505 -3.27 -6.80 -14.01
N SER A 506 -3.61 -5.54 -14.32
CA SER A 506 -3.22 -4.88 -15.58
C SER A 506 -2.54 -3.53 -15.35
N LEU A 507 -1.32 -3.38 -15.88
CA LEU A 507 -0.60 -2.10 -15.89
C LEU A 507 -1.36 -1.04 -16.70
N THR A 508 -2.03 -1.43 -17.81
CA THR A 508 -2.79 -0.49 -18.64
C THR A 508 -3.87 0.21 -17.84
N THR A 509 -4.55 -0.51 -16.94
CA THR A 509 -5.62 0.05 -16.12
C THR A 509 -5.08 1.21 -15.29
N TRP A 510 -3.98 0.98 -14.56
CA TRP A 510 -3.32 1.99 -13.75
C TRP A 510 -2.81 3.20 -14.56
N ILE A 511 -2.12 2.95 -15.68
CA ILE A 511 -1.60 4.03 -16.52
C ILE A 511 -2.72 4.83 -17.18
N SER A 512 -3.80 4.18 -17.62
CA SER A 512 -4.93 4.87 -18.25
C SER A 512 -5.63 5.79 -17.24
N SER A 513 -5.91 5.29 -16.02
CA SER A 513 -6.47 6.10 -14.94
C SER A 513 -5.60 7.33 -14.65
N ALA A 514 -4.26 7.17 -14.61
CA ALA A 514 -3.36 8.30 -14.43
C ALA A 514 -3.44 9.32 -15.58
N ARG A 515 -3.40 8.85 -16.84
CA ARG A 515 -3.46 9.71 -18.03
C ARG A 515 -4.79 10.43 -18.18
N ASP A 516 -5.88 9.88 -17.67
CA ASP A 516 -7.21 10.53 -17.73
C ASP A 516 -7.30 11.81 -16.90
N TRP A 517 -6.39 12.01 -15.93
CA TRP A 517 -6.24 13.27 -15.20
C TRP A 517 -5.50 14.37 -15.99
N GLY A 518 -4.91 14.05 -17.15
CA GLY A 518 -4.19 15.00 -18.00
C GLY A 518 -5.04 15.51 -19.18
N ASN A 519 -5.02 16.82 -19.43
CA ASN A 519 -5.74 17.45 -20.55
C ASN A 519 -4.86 17.70 -21.79
N THR A 520 -3.55 17.68 -21.61
CA THR A 520 -2.53 17.87 -22.66
C THR A 520 -1.57 16.69 -22.65
N THR A 521 -0.89 16.42 -23.77
CA THR A 521 0.10 15.33 -23.85
C THR A 521 1.13 15.43 -22.73
N GLU A 522 1.66 16.63 -22.48
CA GLU A 522 2.66 16.89 -21.44
C GLU A 522 2.13 16.54 -20.04
N THR A 523 0.90 16.94 -19.72
CA THR A 523 0.29 16.59 -18.43
C THR A 523 -0.01 15.10 -18.32
N LYS A 524 -0.47 14.45 -19.41
CA LYS A 524 -0.74 13.00 -19.41
C LYS A 524 0.54 12.21 -19.16
N ASP A 525 1.63 12.60 -19.82
CA ASP A 525 2.93 11.97 -19.67
C ASP A 525 3.49 12.18 -18.25
N PHE A 526 3.25 13.34 -17.63
CA PHE A 526 3.59 13.57 -16.21
C PHE A 526 2.83 12.63 -15.25
N PHE A 527 1.52 12.46 -15.44
CA PHE A 527 0.73 11.54 -14.61
C PHE A 527 1.17 10.09 -14.81
N GLU A 528 1.42 9.68 -16.07
CA GLU A 528 1.97 8.36 -16.38
C GLU A 528 3.35 8.14 -15.75
N TYR A 529 4.25 9.11 -15.82
CA TYR A 529 5.56 9.04 -15.15
C TYR A 529 5.39 8.79 -13.65
N ASN A 530 4.47 9.50 -12.99
CA ASN A 530 4.19 9.29 -11.56
C ASN A 530 3.66 7.88 -11.27
N ALA A 531 2.72 7.42 -12.08
CA ALA A 531 2.13 6.09 -11.98
C ALA A 531 3.17 4.98 -12.14
N ARG A 532 4.09 5.13 -13.10
CA ARG A 532 5.22 4.23 -13.37
C ARG A 532 6.24 4.26 -12.23
N ASN A 533 6.62 5.46 -11.81
CA ASN A 533 7.68 5.63 -10.82
C ASN A 533 7.25 5.04 -9.48
N GLN A 534 6.02 5.28 -9.03
CA GLN A 534 5.53 4.78 -7.75
C GLN A 534 5.65 3.25 -7.64
N ILE A 535 5.21 2.52 -8.68
CA ILE A 535 5.19 1.05 -8.67
C ILE A 535 6.54 0.41 -9.02
N THR A 536 7.59 1.22 -9.22
CA THR A 536 8.94 0.77 -9.57
C THR A 536 10.01 1.45 -8.71
N LEU A 537 10.60 2.56 -9.14
CA LEU A 537 11.73 3.21 -8.46
C LEU A 537 11.34 3.98 -7.19
N TRP A 538 10.07 4.35 -7.05
CA TRP A 538 9.45 5.12 -5.96
C TRP A 538 10.02 6.54 -5.73
N GLY A 539 11.23 6.82 -6.20
CA GLY A 539 11.84 8.13 -6.20
C GLY A 539 12.61 8.43 -7.49
N PRO A 540 13.21 9.62 -7.59
CA PRO A 540 13.89 10.09 -8.80
C PRO A 540 15.11 9.24 -9.20
N THR A 541 15.73 8.52 -8.26
CA THR A 541 16.91 7.67 -8.53
C THR A 541 16.81 6.26 -7.97
N GLY A 542 15.62 5.81 -7.56
CA GLY A 542 15.45 4.47 -6.98
C GLY A 542 15.63 4.42 -5.47
N GLU A 543 15.22 5.48 -4.77
CA GLU A 543 15.38 5.64 -3.32
C GLU A 543 14.72 4.51 -2.52
N ILE A 544 13.56 4.03 -2.99
CA ILE A 544 12.81 2.93 -2.35
C ILE A 544 12.33 1.94 -3.42
N SER A 545 13.26 1.55 -4.31
CA SER A 545 12.95 0.67 -5.44
C SER A 545 12.20 -0.60 -5.02
N ASP A 546 11.25 -0.95 -5.88
CA ASP A 546 10.33 -2.07 -5.80
C ASP A 546 9.44 -2.09 -4.55
N TYR A 547 9.34 -1.01 -3.74
CA TYR A 547 8.51 -0.99 -2.52
C TYR A 547 7.03 -1.23 -2.80
N ALA A 548 6.50 -0.62 -3.86
CA ALA A 548 5.11 -0.73 -4.28
C ALA A 548 4.96 -1.53 -5.58
N SER A 549 5.84 -2.53 -5.78
CA SER A 549 5.80 -3.40 -6.94
C SER A 549 4.45 -4.11 -7.08
N LYS A 550 4.08 -4.41 -8.32
CA LYS A 550 2.82 -5.09 -8.66
C LYS A 550 3.09 -6.29 -9.54
N ALA A 551 2.36 -7.38 -9.34
CA ALA A 551 2.34 -8.50 -10.26
C ALA A 551 1.25 -8.27 -11.32
N TRP A 552 1.47 -7.30 -12.21
CA TRP A 552 0.54 -6.92 -13.27
C TRP A 552 1.05 -7.31 -14.67
N ALA A 553 0.15 -7.79 -15.51
CA ALA A 553 0.38 -7.91 -16.94
C ALA A 553 0.82 -6.57 -17.54
N GLY A 554 1.75 -6.62 -18.48
CA GLY A 554 2.40 -5.42 -19.01
C GLY A 554 3.58 -4.96 -18.16
N LEU A 555 3.46 -4.94 -16.82
CA LEU A 555 4.58 -4.63 -15.94
C LEU A 555 5.59 -5.78 -15.92
N ILE A 556 5.11 -7.03 -15.88
CA ILE A 556 5.99 -8.20 -16.01
C ILE A 556 6.74 -8.17 -17.35
N SER A 557 6.01 -8.06 -18.47
CA SER A 557 6.62 -8.12 -19.80
C SER A 557 7.50 -6.92 -20.15
N SER A 558 7.18 -5.71 -19.67
CA SER A 558 7.91 -4.49 -20.04
C SER A 558 8.94 -3.99 -19.03
N TYR A 559 8.87 -4.40 -17.75
CA TYR A 559 9.80 -3.96 -16.70
C TYR A 559 10.55 -5.14 -16.08
N TYR A 560 9.85 -6.13 -15.49
CA TYR A 560 10.55 -7.22 -14.79
C TYR A 560 11.32 -8.16 -15.71
N LYS A 561 10.69 -8.65 -16.78
CA LYS A 561 11.34 -9.58 -17.72
C LYS A 561 12.58 -8.95 -18.36
N PRO A 562 12.60 -7.68 -18.80
CA PRO A 562 13.82 -7.02 -19.23
C PRO A 562 14.92 -6.94 -18.15
N ARG A 563 14.59 -6.64 -16.89
CA ARG A 563 15.58 -6.68 -15.79
C ARG A 563 16.20 -8.06 -15.64
N TRP A 564 15.36 -9.10 -15.64
CA TRP A 564 15.82 -10.48 -15.60
C TRP A 564 16.62 -10.86 -16.86
N SER A 565 16.29 -10.32 -18.04
CA SER A 565 17.09 -10.51 -19.26
C SER A 565 18.49 -9.95 -19.10
N ILE A 566 18.61 -8.69 -18.65
CA ILE A 566 19.91 -8.03 -18.38
C ILE A 566 20.73 -8.88 -17.40
N PHE A 567 20.08 -9.40 -16.36
CA PHE A 567 20.73 -10.26 -15.37
C PHE A 567 21.24 -11.57 -15.98
N VAL A 568 20.40 -12.32 -16.71
CA VAL A 568 20.81 -13.61 -17.26
C VAL A 568 21.85 -13.47 -18.37
N ASP A 569 21.77 -12.41 -19.18
CA ASP A 569 22.78 -12.08 -20.18
C ASP A 569 24.13 -11.81 -19.49
N TYR A 570 24.11 -11.04 -18.39
CA TYR A 570 25.29 -10.76 -17.59
C TYR A 570 25.89 -12.03 -16.97
N LEU A 571 25.05 -12.96 -16.48
CA LEU A 571 25.51 -14.26 -15.97
C LEU A 571 26.05 -15.17 -17.08
N GLY A 572 25.57 -15.04 -18.32
CA GLY A 572 26.10 -15.75 -19.48
C GLY A 572 27.49 -15.26 -19.89
N GLU A 573 27.75 -13.95 -19.75
CA GLU A 573 29.03 -13.31 -20.06
C GLU A 573 30.09 -13.45 -18.96
N LYS A 574 29.67 -13.42 -17.69
CA LYS A 574 30.56 -13.37 -16.53
C LYS A 574 30.56 -14.69 -15.78
N ASN A 575 31.74 -15.09 -15.31
CA ASN A 575 31.89 -16.17 -14.34
C ASN A 575 32.05 -15.62 -12.91
N GLN A 576 32.22 -16.51 -11.92
CA GLN A 576 32.31 -16.10 -10.52
C GLN A 576 33.48 -15.14 -10.23
N THR A 577 34.61 -15.25 -10.95
CA THR A 577 35.79 -14.39 -10.75
C THR A 577 35.70 -13.06 -11.47
N SER A 578 34.86 -12.96 -12.51
CA SER A 578 34.65 -11.73 -13.30
C SER A 578 33.33 -11.03 -13.01
N TYR A 579 32.48 -11.59 -12.15
CA TYR A 579 31.24 -10.97 -11.70
C TYR A 579 31.53 -9.68 -10.95
N ASN A 580 30.87 -8.60 -11.38
CA ASN A 580 30.91 -7.30 -10.72
C ASN A 580 29.48 -6.83 -10.45
N GLU A 581 29.11 -6.77 -9.17
CA GLU A 581 27.79 -6.32 -8.72
C GLU A 581 27.50 -4.87 -9.10
N THR A 582 28.51 -4.00 -9.07
CA THR A 582 28.36 -2.58 -9.41
C THR A 582 28.07 -2.40 -10.90
N GLU A 583 28.70 -3.19 -11.77
CA GLU A 583 28.43 -3.17 -13.22
C GLU A 583 27.00 -3.64 -13.52
N LEU A 584 26.54 -4.73 -12.88
CA LEU A 584 25.17 -5.23 -13.02
C LEU A 584 24.16 -4.17 -12.56
N LYS A 585 24.35 -3.60 -11.36
CA LYS A 585 23.46 -2.56 -10.82
C LYS A 585 23.41 -1.33 -11.71
N ALA A 586 24.52 -0.92 -12.32
CA ALA A 586 24.53 0.19 -13.27
C ALA A 586 23.74 -0.11 -14.55
N LYS A 587 23.83 -1.35 -15.09
CA LYS A 587 23.05 -1.79 -16.26
C LYS A 587 21.54 -1.82 -15.94
N LEU A 588 21.17 -2.39 -14.80
CA LEU A 588 19.79 -2.44 -14.32
C LEU A 588 19.24 -1.01 -14.13
N HIS A 589 19.94 -0.18 -13.38
CA HIS A 589 19.52 1.18 -13.10
C HIS A 589 19.36 2.03 -14.37
N GLY A 590 20.28 1.89 -15.34
CA GLY A 590 20.16 2.57 -16.64
C GLY A 590 18.88 2.18 -17.40
N PHE A 591 18.52 0.89 -17.39
CA PHE A 591 17.25 0.42 -17.94
C PHE A 591 16.06 0.98 -17.14
N GLU A 592 16.07 0.86 -15.82
CA GLU A 592 14.95 1.25 -14.96
C GLU A 592 14.63 2.74 -15.06
N MET A 593 15.66 3.59 -15.12
CA MET A 593 15.51 5.03 -15.37
C MET A 593 14.90 5.30 -16.74
N SER A 594 15.35 4.59 -17.79
CA SER A 594 14.82 4.77 -19.15
C SER A 594 13.36 4.31 -19.28
N TRP A 595 12.93 3.34 -18.47
CA TRP A 595 11.56 2.83 -18.49
C TRP A 595 10.56 3.85 -17.94
N GLN A 596 10.97 4.69 -16.99
CA GLN A 596 10.11 5.75 -16.42
C GLN A 596 9.67 6.77 -17.48
N GLU A 597 10.56 7.09 -18.41
CA GLU A 597 10.39 8.15 -19.41
C GLU A 597 9.65 7.68 -20.68
N GLN A 598 9.15 6.44 -20.70
CA GLN A 598 8.39 5.93 -21.83
C GLN A 598 7.03 6.62 -21.91
N SER A 599 6.84 7.47 -22.94
CA SER A 599 5.64 8.31 -23.14
C SER A 599 4.68 7.81 -24.21
N ARG A 600 4.69 6.51 -24.49
CA ARG A 600 3.74 5.88 -25.42
C ARG A 600 3.03 4.80 -24.65
N GLU A 601 1.73 4.63 -24.90
CA GLU A 601 1.05 3.35 -24.64
C GLU A 601 2.01 2.26 -25.12
N PRO A 602 2.66 1.51 -24.20
CA PRO A 602 3.46 0.40 -24.66
C PRO A 602 2.51 -0.53 -25.41
N GLY A 603 3.03 -1.50 -26.16
CA GLY A 603 2.20 -2.62 -26.62
C GLY A 603 1.65 -3.48 -25.47
N ILE A 604 1.15 -2.86 -24.39
CA ILE A 604 0.47 -3.49 -23.29
C ILE A 604 -0.80 -4.05 -23.87
N SER A 605 -0.85 -5.37 -23.96
CA SER A 605 -2.09 -6.01 -24.35
C SER A 605 -3.11 -5.65 -23.27
N TRP A 606 -4.21 -5.00 -23.65
CA TRP A 606 -5.41 -4.95 -22.83
C TRP A 606 -5.68 -6.36 -22.32
N ALA A 607 -6.06 -6.48 -21.05
CA ALA A 607 -6.29 -7.78 -20.41
C ALA A 607 -7.06 -8.74 -21.37
N ASN A 608 -8.16 -8.25 -21.94
CA ASN A 608 -8.97 -9.05 -22.84
C ASN A 608 -8.45 -9.20 -24.29
N SER A 609 -7.54 -8.34 -24.76
CA SER A 609 -7.11 -8.37 -26.17
C SER A 609 -6.24 -9.58 -26.52
N SER A 610 -5.53 -10.14 -25.53
CA SER A 610 -4.67 -11.30 -25.74
C SER A 610 -5.22 -12.59 -25.14
N CYS A 611 -6.08 -12.52 -24.11
CA CYS A 611 -6.65 -13.69 -23.47
C CYS A 611 -7.72 -14.33 -24.36
N ARG A 612 -7.44 -15.52 -24.90
CA ARG A 612 -8.40 -16.32 -25.71
C ARG A 612 -9.35 -17.15 -24.82
N GLY A 613 -9.71 -16.62 -23.65
CA GLY A 613 -10.38 -17.33 -22.55
C GLY A 613 -9.42 -17.88 -21.51
N LEU A 614 -9.68 -17.59 -20.23
CA LEU A 614 -8.81 -17.95 -19.09
C LEU A 614 -8.56 -19.46 -19.01
N GLU A 615 -9.60 -20.28 -19.19
CA GLU A 615 -9.48 -21.74 -19.18
C GLU A 615 -8.43 -22.26 -20.18
N VAL A 616 -8.46 -21.76 -21.41
CA VAL A 616 -7.54 -22.18 -22.48
C VAL A 616 -6.10 -21.78 -22.14
N VAL A 617 -5.92 -20.56 -21.62
CA VAL A 617 -4.61 -20.07 -21.19
C VAL A 617 -4.07 -20.95 -20.07
N LEU A 618 -4.87 -21.24 -19.04
CA LEU A 618 -4.45 -22.06 -17.90
C LEU A 618 -4.10 -23.49 -18.31
N ARG A 619 -4.86 -24.11 -19.22
CA ARG A 619 -4.53 -25.45 -19.76
C ARG A 619 -3.21 -25.46 -20.54
N ASN A 620 -2.98 -24.44 -21.37
CA ASN A 620 -1.73 -24.37 -22.14
C ASN A 620 -0.52 -24.11 -21.23
N VAL A 621 -0.67 -23.24 -20.24
CA VAL A 621 0.38 -22.94 -19.26
C VAL A 621 0.68 -24.16 -18.40
N SER A 622 -0.33 -24.88 -17.91
CA SER A 622 -0.11 -26.08 -17.10
C SER A 622 0.57 -27.21 -17.90
N GLN A 623 0.20 -27.40 -19.17
CA GLN A 623 0.87 -28.35 -20.07
C GLN A 623 2.32 -27.97 -20.37
N SER A 624 2.62 -26.68 -20.45
CA SER A 624 3.99 -26.18 -20.69
C SER A 624 4.86 -26.24 -19.44
N TRP A 625 4.25 -26.30 -18.25
CA TRP A 625 4.92 -26.26 -16.95
C TRP A 625 4.46 -27.39 -16.00
N PRO A 626 4.53 -28.68 -16.41
CA PRO A 626 3.99 -29.78 -15.61
C PRO A 626 4.63 -29.89 -14.22
N SER A 627 5.90 -29.48 -14.06
CA SER A 627 6.57 -29.46 -12.76
C SER A 627 6.04 -28.41 -11.78
N ILE A 628 5.28 -27.42 -12.25
CA ILE A 628 4.70 -26.32 -11.44
C ILE A 628 3.25 -26.60 -11.07
N PHE A 629 2.51 -27.32 -11.91
CA PHE A 629 1.08 -27.58 -11.72
C PHE A 629 0.78 -29.05 -11.33
N GLY A 630 1.77 -29.93 -11.45
CA GLY A 630 1.64 -31.38 -11.25
C GLY A 630 1.01 -32.11 -12.44
N ASP A 631 1.16 -33.44 -12.49
CA ASP A 631 0.67 -34.32 -13.57
C ASP A 631 -0.87 -34.43 -13.65
N ARG A 632 -1.63 -33.61 -12.91
CA ARG A 632 -3.09 -33.73 -12.74
C ARG A 632 -3.90 -32.63 -13.45
N ALA A 633 -3.25 -31.77 -14.24
CA ALA A 633 -3.89 -30.66 -14.96
C ALA A 633 -4.92 -31.08 -16.01
#